data_AF-A0A9N9RNX5-F1
#
_entry.id   AF-A0A9N9RNX5-F1
#
_cell.length_a   1.000
_cell.length_b   1.000
_cell.length_c   1.000
_cell.angle_alpha   90.00
_cell.angle_beta   90.00
_cell.angle_gamma   90.00
#
_symmetry.space_group_name_H-M   'P 1'
#
loop_
_entity.id
_entity.type
_entity.pdbx_description
1 polymer ?
#
loop_
_entity_poly.entity_id
_entity_poly.type
_entity_poly.pdbx_seq_one_letter_code
_entity_poly.pdbx_strand_id
1 'polypeptide(L)'
;MKKNGSNRVKKVSSEAYGLLKTSLKYQVKEFFDNSTLHGIRYVAEKDRPFFEKFMWFCLVSVGGVAAFVIIGSLWEKFQTNPTLTGLDTDFHNQQVFFPTVTVCPESSFSTSLANETMFEEFAKSDNEILEEYLPVLKALPSLSYETFGAMYEAILNVSKIQDIKNKNLRQLAFKVGIKCDELLEICKYKDDEITCCDYFLPLYSEHGLCYSFNTRYFSTSSNETRNERINDLFETDKKWALQFVPSVSSRIFVHSIDEVSGYDFRPTLEHTVGFSMNLLISMKQTYTTDDARQLTVAQRKCIFPDERRLKYYKDDAYSFSQCMKQCRLERSHSFCQCIPPFYVPAAATNNYRHCGIEDFSCLEELYIIQKEKEARPKSQYDLSLRLKLKESDRLKSLSMPNIQTVRPVESAGSSGASIQVKAFDSPKVPIKHYYIDGQINAINKKIEENTILNGLSRLNVKNIGKRKSFVTQPPRQVTFRPIQFAPYAHKIKPLDKKFRIRSQSEGPDIIFEGYLA
;
A
#
# COMPACT_ATOMS: atom_id res chain seq x y z
N MET A 1 -51.68 72.27 21.39
CA MET A 1 -52.22 71.26 20.44
C MET A 1 -51.12 70.31 19.96
N LYS A 2 -50.70 69.32 20.76
CA LYS A 2 -49.74 68.27 20.33
C LYS A 2 -50.03 66.96 21.08
N LYS A 3 -51.14 66.29 20.77
CA LYS A 3 -51.42 64.89 21.20
C LYS A 3 -52.11 64.00 20.14
N ASN A 4 -52.48 64.51 18.95
CA ASN A 4 -53.27 63.74 17.98
C ASN A 4 -52.46 63.01 16.87
N GLY A 5 -51.14 63.21 16.76
CA GLY A 5 -50.32 62.59 15.71
C GLY A 5 -49.91 61.14 15.98
N SER A 6 -49.56 60.80 17.22
CA SER A 6 -49.08 59.45 17.58
C SER A 6 -50.19 58.39 17.54
N ASN A 7 -51.43 58.76 17.89
CA ASN A 7 -52.57 57.84 17.84
C ASN A 7 -53.02 57.52 16.41
N ARG A 8 -52.87 58.43 15.44
CA ARG A 8 -53.23 58.18 14.04
C ARG A 8 -52.28 57.18 13.35
N VAL A 9 -50.98 57.29 13.58
CA VAL A 9 -49.98 56.38 13.00
C VAL A 9 -50.09 54.97 13.59
N LYS A 10 -50.33 54.84 14.90
CA LYS A 10 -50.63 53.54 15.55
C LYS A 10 -51.94 52.91 15.05
N LYS A 11 -52.96 53.72 14.77
CA LYS A 11 -54.25 53.25 14.26
C LYS A 11 -54.13 52.70 12.83
N VAL A 12 -53.42 53.40 11.95
CA VAL A 12 -53.17 52.97 10.57
C VAL A 12 -52.31 51.69 10.51
N SER A 13 -51.29 51.53 11.38
CA SER A 13 -50.54 50.26 11.43
C SER A 13 -51.37 49.11 12.00
N SER A 14 -52.28 49.39 12.95
CA SER A 14 -53.20 48.37 13.49
C SER A 14 -54.27 47.94 12.48
N GLU A 15 -54.76 48.87 11.65
CA GLU A 15 -55.70 48.60 10.55
C GLU A 15 -55.01 47.81 9.44
N ALA A 16 -53.79 48.18 9.05
CA ALA A 16 -52.99 47.41 8.07
C ALA A 16 -52.69 45.98 8.56
N TYR A 17 -52.38 45.82 9.85
CA TYR A 17 -52.20 44.49 10.46
C TYR A 17 -53.51 43.68 10.49
N GLY A 18 -54.65 44.34 10.75
CA GLY A 18 -55.97 43.73 10.70
C GLY A 18 -56.36 43.26 9.30
N LEU A 19 -56.06 44.06 8.28
CA LEU A 19 -56.28 43.72 6.87
C LEU A 19 -55.36 42.57 6.43
N LEU A 20 -54.07 42.61 6.80
CA LEU A 20 -53.12 41.53 6.52
C LEU A 20 -53.57 40.21 7.17
N LYS A 21 -53.99 40.25 8.44
CA LYS A 21 -54.50 39.07 9.16
C LYS A 21 -55.74 38.47 8.49
N THR A 22 -56.65 39.33 8.04
CA THR A 22 -57.88 38.90 7.36
C THR A 22 -57.56 38.28 6.01
N SER A 23 -56.69 38.93 5.23
CA SER A 23 -56.19 38.43 3.95
C SER A 23 -55.46 37.09 4.11
N LEU A 24 -54.52 36.98 5.05
CA LEU A 24 -53.78 35.75 5.32
C LEU A 24 -54.72 34.61 5.72
N LYS A 25 -55.71 34.88 6.58
CA LYS A 25 -56.68 33.88 6.99
C LYS A 25 -57.52 33.38 5.82
N TYR A 26 -57.93 34.27 4.91
CA TYR A 26 -58.66 33.90 3.71
C TYR A 26 -57.80 33.03 2.78
N GLN A 27 -56.58 33.49 2.48
CA GLN A 27 -55.64 32.78 1.61
C GLN A 27 -55.22 31.41 2.14
N VAL A 28 -54.93 31.29 3.44
CA VAL A 28 -54.57 30.00 4.06
C VAL A 28 -55.74 29.03 4.01
N LYS A 29 -56.96 29.54 4.22
CA LYS A 29 -58.16 28.72 4.14
C LYS A 29 -58.39 28.21 2.71
N GLU A 30 -58.33 29.10 1.73
CA GLU A 30 -58.47 28.75 0.32
C GLU A 30 -57.38 27.77 -0.14
N PHE A 31 -56.14 27.96 0.33
CA PHE A 31 -55.03 27.05 0.07
C PHE A 31 -55.29 25.64 0.63
N PHE A 32 -55.73 25.51 1.88
CA PHE A 32 -56.02 24.20 2.47
C PHE A 32 -57.26 23.53 1.90
N ASP A 33 -58.27 24.30 1.48
CA ASP A 33 -59.48 23.78 0.84
C ASP A 33 -59.14 23.18 -0.56
N ASN A 34 -58.17 23.76 -1.28
CA ASN A 34 -57.77 23.37 -2.64
C ASN A 34 -56.42 22.62 -2.74
N SER A 35 -55.78 22.29 -1.61
CA SER A 35 -54.48 21.61 -1.61
C SER A 35 -54.57 20.14 -2.01
N THR A 36 -53.54 19.64 -2.70
CA THR A 36 -53.35 18.19 -2.95
C THR A 36 -52.68 17.47 -1.77
N LEU A 37 -52.27 18.20 -0.72
CA LEU A 37 -51.67 17.61 0.47
C LEU A 37 -52.72 16.81 1.24
N HIS A 38 -52.50 15.50 1.34
CA HIS A 38 -53.46 14.60 1.95
C HIS A 38 -53.61 14.91 3.45
N GLY A 39 -54.86 15.00 3.92
CA GLY A 39 -55.18 15.24 5.33
C GLY A 39 -55.38 16.70 5.73
N ILE A 40 -54.79 17.68 5.02
CA ILE A 40 -54.87 19.10 5.42
C ILE A 40 -56.27 19.71 5.24
N ARG A 41 -57.00 19.24 4.22
CA ARG A 41 -58.38 19.65 3.97
C ARG A 41 -59.28 19.33 5.17
N TYR A 42 -59.11 18.16 5.80
CA TYR A 42 -59.90 17.76 6.97
C TYR A 42 -59.58 18.59 8.23
N VAL A 43 -58.39 19.20 8.29
CA VAL A 43 -58.02 20.14 9.36
C VAL A 43 -58.72 21.50 9.15
N ALA A 44 -58.89 21.94 7.90
CA ALA A 44 -59.46 23.25 7.55
C ALA A 44 -60.99 23.26 7.36
N GLU A 45 -61.63 22.10 7.22
CA GLU A 45 -63.07 21.95 6.97
C GLU A 45 -63.93 22.51 8.13
N LYS A 46 -64.92 23.35 7.81
CA LYS A 46 -65.69 24.07 8.85
C LYS A 46 -66.55 23.13 9.70
N ASP A 47 -67.19 22.14 9.08
CA ASP A 47 -68.27 21.34 9.68
C ASP A 47 -67.80 20.10 10.45
N ARG A 48 -66.48 19.93 10.68
CA ARG A 48 -65.94 18.81 11.44
C ARG A 48 -65.79 19.09 12.94
N PRO A 49 -66.03 18.08 13.80
CA PRO A 49 -65.83 18.19 15.24
C PRO A 49 -64.35 18.40 15.58
N PHE A 50 -64.09 19.08 16.70
CA PHE A 50 -62.74 19.43 17.12
C PHE A 50 -61.81 18.21 17.28
N PHE A 51 -62.32 17.10 17.84
CA PHE A 51 -61.52 15.89 18.04
C PHE A 51 -61.06 15.25 16.72
N GLU A 52 -61.91 15.24 15.69
CA GLU A 52 -61.50 14.76 14.36
C GLU A 52 -60.43 15.68 13.75
N LYS A 53 -60.60 17.00 13.86
CA LYS A 53 -59.60 17.97 13.38
C LYS A 53 -58.25 17.78 14.07
N PHE A 54 -58.27 17.56 15.39
CA PHE A 54 -57.05 17.29 16.17
C PHE A 54 -56.39 15.98 15.76
N MET A 55 -57.17 14.91 15.57
CA MET A 55 -56.67 13.63 15.06
C MET A 55 -55.98 13.80 13.69
N TRP A 56 -56.64 14.46 12.73
CA TRP A 56 -56.06 14.73 11.41
C TRP A 56 -54.82 15.60 11.49
N PHE A 57 -54.82 16.62 12.35
CA PHE A 57 -53.65 17.45 12.60
C PHE A 57 -52.47 16.62 13.14
N CYS A 58 -52.70 15.73 14.10
CA CYS A 58 -51.66 14.83 14.62
C CYS A 58 -51.14 13.88 13.54
N LEU A 59 -52.02 13.27 12.74
CA LEU A 59 -51.63 12.36 11.66
C LEU A 59 -50.80 13.06 10.58
N VAL A 60 -51.23 14.24 10.13
CA VAL A 60 -50.47 15.05 9.14
C VAL A 60 -49.13 15.50 9.73
N SER A 61 -49.10 15.90 11.01
CA SER A 61 -47.87 16.31 11.68
C SER A 61 -46.87 15.16 11.82
N VAL A 62 -47.33 13.98 12.26
CA VAL A 62 -46.49 12.77 12.36
C VAL A 62 -46.00 12.34 10.98
N GLY A 63 -46.88 12.34 9.96
CA GLY A 63 -46.50 12.05 8.58
C GLY A 63 -45.46 13.02 8.03
N GLY A 64 -45.62 14.32 8.31
CA GLY A 64 -44.64 15.35 7.94
C GLY A 64 -43.28 15.13 8.61
N VAL A 65 -43.26 14.89 9.92
CA VAL A 65 -42.01 14.59 10.66
C VAL A 65 -41.34 13.34 10.11
N ALA A 66 -42.10 12.27 9.88
CA ALA A 66 -41.58 11.03 9.30
C ALA A 66 -40.99 11.26 7.90
N ALA A 67 -41.68 12.02 7.05
CA ALA A 67 -41.19 12.39 5.72
C ALA A 67 -39.87 13.18 5.79
N PHE A 68 -39.76 14.17 6.69
CA PHE A 68 -38.52 14.92 6.88
C PHE A 68 -37.36 14.02 7.34
N VAL A 69 -37.62 13.09 8.27
CA VAL A 69 -36.62 12.13 8.74
C VAL A 69 -36.17 11.20 7.60
N ILE A 70 -37.11 10.67 6.82
CA ILE A 70 -36.80 9.78 5.67
C ILE A 70 -36.01 10.54 4.60
N ILE A 71 -36.44 11.75 4.22
CA ILE A 71 -35.75 12.58 3.24
C ILE A 71 -34.32 12.89 3.72
N GLY A 72 -34.14 13.26 4.99
CA GLY A 72 -32.83 13.50 5.58
C GLY A 72 -31.94 12.26 5.52
N SER A 73 -32.47 11.10 5.88
CA SER A 73 -31.73 9.82 5.84
C SER A 73 -31.35 9.40 4.42
N LEU A 74 -32.26 9.54 3.45
CA LEU A 74 -32.00 9.25 2.04
C LEU A 74 -30.96 10.21 1.46
N TRP A 75 -31.03 11.49 1.81
CA TRP A 75 -30.06 12.48 1.37
C TRP A 75 -28.67 12.19 1.93
N GLU A 76 -28.57 11.85 3.22
CA GLU A 76 -27.30 11.44 3.83
C GLU A 76 -26.74 10.18 3.16
N LYS A 77 -27.58 9.18 2.89
CA LYS A 77 -27.16 7.97 2.16
C LYS A 77 -26.65 8.30 0.75
N PHE A 78 -27.34 9.17 0.03
CA PHE A 78 -26.91 9.62 -1.30
C PHE A 78 -25.57 10.36 -1.26
N GLN A 79 -25.32 11.17 -0.23
CA GLN A 79 -24.04 11.88 -0.09
C GLN A 79 -22.89 10.95 0.35
N THR A 80 -23.19 9.92 1.14
CA THR A 80 -22.15 9.08 1.77
C THR A 80 -21.82 7.81 0.98
N ASN A 81 -22.82 7.17 0.36
CA ASN A 81 -22.72 5.90 -0.37
C ASN A 81 -23.70 5.83 -1.57
N PRO A 82 -23.46 6.59 -2.65
CA PRO A 82 -24.34 6.64 -3.82
C PRO A 82 -24.19 5.48 -4.82
N THR A 83 -23.14 4.65 -4.70
CA THR A 83 -22.82 3.60 -5.68
C THR A 83 -23.35 2.23 -5.25
N LEU A 84 -23.68 1.39 -6.24
CA LEU A 84 -24.08 0.00 -6.05
C LEU A 84 -23.13 -0.91 -6.81
N THR A 85 -22.67 -1.98 -6.16
CA THR A 85 -21.86 -3.02 -6.80
C THR A 85 -22.77 -4.17 -7.23
N GLY A 86 -22.74 -4.51 -8.52
CA GLY A 86 -23.43 -5.67 -9.10
C GLY A 86 -22.44 -6.67 -9.66
N LEU A 87 -22.88 -7.92 -9.82
CA LEU A 87 -22.14 -8.90 -10.61
C LEU A 87 -22.51 -8.68 -12.07
N ASP A 88 -21.50 -8.48 -12.89
CA ASP A 88 -21.65 -8.60 -14.33
C ASP A 88 -21.46 -10.06 -14.73
N THR A 89 -22.43 -10.59 -15.47
CA THR A 89 -22.45 -11.98 -15.94
C THR A 89 -22.04 -12.11 -17.40
N ASP A 90 -21.70 -11.01 -18.07
CA ASP A 90 -21.23 -11.05 -19.46
C ASP A 90 -19.72 -11.32 -19.52
N PHE A 91 -19.35 -12.57 -19.25
CA PHE A 91 -17.95 -13.03 -19.28
C PHE A 91 -17.50 -13.54 -20.65
N HIS A 92 -18.42 -13.76 -21.58
CA HIS A 92 -18.10 -14.31 -22.89
C HIS A 92 -17.46 -13.24 -23.79
N ASN A 93 -16.33 -13.58 -24.42
CA ASN A 93 -15.54 -12.70 -25.31
C ASN A 93 -14.76 -11.56 -24.63
N GLN A 94 -14.51 -11.62 -23.32
CA GLN A 94 -13.60 -10.66 -22.69
C GLN A 94 -12.14 -10.97 -23.06
N GLN A 95 -11.46 -10.01 -23.68
CA GLN A 95 -10.01 -10.07 -23.89
C GLN A 95 -9.33 -9.81 -22.55
N VAL A 96 -8.68 -10.84 -22.00
CA VAL A 96 -8.03 -10.77 -20.70
C VAL A 96 -6.53 -10.60 -20.90
N PHE A 97 -5.92 -9.59 -20.29
CA PHE A 97 -4.46 -9.45 -20.29
C PHE A 97 -3.84 -10.41 -19.27
N PHE A 98 -2.74 -11.07 -19.64
CA PHE A 98 -1.93 -11.74 -18.63
C PHE A 98 -1.30 -10.69 -17.72
N PRO A 99 -1.32 -10.85 -16.38
CA PRO A 99 -0.82 -9.83 -15.46
C PRO A 99 0.69 -9.62 -15.59
N THR A 100 1.16 -8.50 -15.05
CA THR A 100 2.59 -8.22 -14.95
C THR A 100 3.22 -9.15 -13.93
N VAL A 101 4.28 -9.87 -14.31
CA VAL A 101 5.06 -10.74 -13.41
C VAL A 101 6.50 -10.25 -13.39
N THR A 102 6.93 -9.70 -12.26
CA THR A 102 8.28 -9.14 -12.09
C THR A 102 9.13 -10.05 -11.22
N VAL A 103 10.30 -10.42 -11.73
CA VAL A 103 11.34 -11.21 -11.05
C VAL A 103 12.46 -10.26 -10.62
N CYS A 104 12.57 -10.03 -9.33
CA CYS A 104 13.62 -9.20 -8.74
C CYS A 104 14.60 -10.08 -7.95
N PRO A 105 15.82 -10.30 -8.44
CA PRO A 105 16.82 -11.06 -7.71
C PRO A 105 17.20 -10.35 -6.39
N GLU A 106 17.54 -11.12 -5.35
CA GLU A 106 18.06 -10.55 -4.09
C GLU A 106 19.39 -9.82 -4.29
N SER A 107 20.23 -10.35 -5.20
CA SER A 107 21.46 -9.72 -5.67
C SER A 107 21.32 -9.36 -7.15
N SER A 108 21.07 -8.09 -7.47
CA SER A 108 20.79 -7.65 -8.84
C SER A 108 22.03 -7.36 -9.70
N PHE A 109 23.22 -7.82 -9.28
CA PHE A 109 24.50 -7.55 -9.96
C PHE A 109 25.15 -8.84 -10.47
N SER A 110 25.97 -8.71 -11.51
CA SER A 110 26.87 -9.78 -11.97
C SER A 110 28.29 -9.49 -11.49
N THR A 111 28.93 -10.47 -10.85
CA THR A 111 30.28 -10.28 -10.27
C THR A 111 31.35 -10.08 -11.35
N SER A 112 31.22 -10.79 -12.48
CA SER A 112 32.12 -10.62 -13.64
C SER A 112 32.02 -9.22 -14.21
N LEU A 113 30.80 -8.74 -14.48
CA LEU A 113 30.55 -7.40 -15.02
C LEU A 113 30.94 -6.30 -14.04
N ALA A 114 30.78 -6.52 -12.73
CA ALA A 114 31.26 -5.60 -11.70
C ALA A 114 32.77 -5.43 -11.78
N ASN A 115 33.52 -6.53 -11.85
CA ASN A 115 34.97 -6.51 -11.94
C ASN A 115 35.43 -5.87 -13.26
N GLU A 116 34.82 -6.23 -14.39
CA GLU A 116 35.12 -5.64 -15.70
C GLU A 116 34.87 -4.12 -15.70
N THR A 117 33.69 -3.69 -15.26
CA THR A 117 33.34 -2.26 -15.17
C THR A 117 34.28 -1.51 -14.22
N MET A 118 34.71 -2.15 -13.14
CA MET A 118 35.66 -1.57 -12.20
C MET A 118 37.00 -1.28 -12.88
N PHE A 119 37.56 -2.23 -13.64
CA PHE A 119 38.79 -2.00 -14.41
C PHE A 119 38.58 -0.97 -15.51
N GLU A 120 37.51 -1.06 -16.31
CA GLU A 120 37.29 -0.14 -17.43
C GLU A 120 37.11 1.31 -16.99
N GLU A 121 36.34 1.55 -15.93
CA GLU A 121 35.97 2.90 -15.51
C GLU A 121 36.99 3.52 -14.53
N PHE A 122 37.77 2.70 -13.81
CA PHE A 122 38.63 3.14 -12.71
C PHE A 122 40.10 2.66 -12.79
N ALA A 123 40.56 1.99 -13.86
CA ALA A 123 41.97 1.53 -13.99
C ALA A 123 43.04 2.64 -13.95
N LYS A 124 42.66 3.92 -13.99
CA LYS A 124 43.60 5.03 -13.77
C LYS A 124 43.97 5.21 -12.29
N SER A 125 43.24 4.57 -11.39
CA SER A 125 43.51 4.53 -9.96
C SER A 125 44.47 3.39 -9.61
N ASP A 126 45.21 3.54 -8.52
CA ASP A 126 46.16 2.54 -8.04
C ASP A 126 45.44 1.18 -7.81
N ASN A 127 46.06 0.07 -8.22
CA ASN A 127 45.47 -1.27 -8.14
C ASN A 127 44.98 -1.63 -6.72
N GLU A 128 45.62 -1.08 -5.67
CA GLU A 128 45.26 -1.33 -4.27
C GLU A 128 43.97 -0.60 -3.84
N ILE A 129 43.64 0.52 -4.50
CA ILE A 129 42.42 1.33 -4.23
C ILE A 129 41.24 0.81 -5.05
N LEU A 130 41.51 0.04 -6.10
CA LEU A 130 40.50 -0.39 -7.07
C LEU A 130 39.40 -1.27 -6.43
N GLU A 131 39.75 -2.08 -5.44
CA GLU A 131 38.78 -2.94 -4.73
C GLU A 131 37.77 -2.14 -3.89
N GLU A 132 38.08 -0.89 -3.50
CA GLU A 132 37.18 -0.02 -2.73
C GLU A 132 35.90 0.33 -3.51
N TYR A 133 35.95 0.34 -4.85
CA TYR A 133 34.80 0.68 -5.70
C TYR A 133 33.80 -0.47 -5.86
N LEU A 134 34.24 -1.72 -5.61
CA LEU A 134 33.44 -2.90 -5.91
C LEU A 134 32.14 -2.99 -5.08
N PRO A 135 32.11 -2.68 -3.77
CA PRO A 135 30.87 -2.63 -3.00
C PRO A 135 29.86 -1.61 -3.55
N VAL A 136 30.34 -0.43 -3.97
CA VAL A 136 29.50 0.62 -4.58
C VAL A 136 28.90 0.11 -5.89
N LEU A 137 29.72 -0.47 -6.77
CA LEU A 137 29.26 -1.02 -8.05
C LEU A 137 28.23 -2.15 -7.87
N LYS A 138 28.43 -3.04 -6.88
CA LYS A 138 27.50 -4.13 -6.57
C LYS A 138 26.19 -3.65 -5.95
N ALA A 139 26.22 -2.55 -5.19
CA ALA A 139 25.03 -1.97 -4.56
C ALA A 139 24.12 -1.24 -5.57
N LEU A 140 24.70 -0.68 -6.64
CA LEU A 140 23.96 0.13 -7.62
C LEU A 140 22.78 -0.60 -8.28
N PRO A 141 22.91 -1.83 -8.82
CA PRO A 141 21.76 -2.53 -9.39
C PRO A 141 20.70 -2.92 -8.35
N SER A 142 21.11 -3.18 -7.11
CA SER A 142 20.23 -3.61 -6.02
C SER A 142 19.59 -2.43 -5.27
N LEU A 143 19.70 -1.22 -5.81
CA LEU A 143 19.31 0.00 -5.11
C LEU A 143 17.80 0.07 -4.86
N SER A 144 17.43 0.27 -3.62
CA SER A 144 16.06 0.48 -3.14
C SER A 144 16.06 1.49 -1.98
N TYR A 145 14.87 1.89 -1.52
CA TYR A 145 14.77 2.75 -0.34
C TYR A 145 15.42 2.13 0.91
N GLU A 146 15.38 0.81 1.03
CA GLU A 146 15.94 0.09 2.19
C GLU A 146 17.47 -0.01 2.16
N THR A 147 18.07 0.07 0.97
CA THR A 147 19.51 -0.11 0.77
C THR A 147 20.29 1.21 0.67
N PHE A 148 19.63 2.36 0.82
CA PHE A 148 20.31 3.66 0.80
C PHE A 148 21.39 3.79 1.87
N GLY A 149 21.16 3.29 3.09
CA GLY A 149 22.16 3.30 4.16
C GLY A 149 23.39 2.43 3.83
N ALA A 150 23.18 1.20 3.34
CA ALA A 150 24.28 0.33 2.92
C ALA A 150 25.10 0.94 1.77
N MET A 151 24.44 1.64 0.83
CA MET A 151 25.14 2.38 -0.23
C MET A 151 25.95 3.55 0.34
N TYR A 152 25.39 4.31 1.28
CA TYR A 152 26.09 5.39 1.95
C TYR A 152 27.34 4.88 2.71
N GLU A 153 27.21 3.79 3.48
CA GLU A 153 28.35 3.15 4.14
C GLU A 153 29.42 2.67 3.16
N ALA A 154 29.03 2.08 2.03
CA ALA A 154 29.95 1.68 0.98
C ALA A 154 30.73 2.87 0.40
N ILE A 155 30.07 4.02 0.22
CA ILE A 155 30.70 5.25 -0.29
C ILE A 155 31.72 5.82 0.71
N LEU A 156 31.47 5.73 2.02
CA LEU A 156 32.39 6.23 3.05
C LEU A 156 33.75 5.51 3.07
N ASN A 157 33.77 4.25 2.61
CA ASN A 157 34.99 3.45 2.53
C ASN A 157 35.82 3.72 1.25
N VAL A 158 35.35 4.59 0.35
CA VAL A 158 36.07 4.94 -0.88
C VAL A 158 36.94 6.16 -0.64
N SER A 159 38.24 6.03 -0.87
CA SER A 159 39.23 7.11 -0.69
C SER A 159 39.16 8.19 -1.80
N LYS A 160 39.00 7.79 -3.06
CA LYS A 160 38.95 8.69 -4.24
C LYS A 160 37.52 8.81 -4.82
N ILE A 161 36.62 9.40 -4.02
CA ILE A 161 35.18 9.59 -4.37
C ILE A 161 34.97 10.39 -5.68
N GLN A 162 35.91 11.28 -6.04
CA GLN A 162 35.80 12.12 -7.25
C GLN A 162 35.68 11.32 -8.54
N ASP A 163 36.23 10.11 -8.59
CA ASP A 163 36.19 9.27 -9.79
C ASP A 163 34.77 8.78 -10.11
N ILE A 164 33.95 8.57 -9.07
CA ILE A 164 32.55 8.17 -9.22
C ILE A 164 31.64 9.39 -9.36
N LYS A 165 32.02 10.55 -8.79
CA LYS A 165 31.17 11.74 -8.70
C LYS A 165 30.64 12.21 -10.06
N ASN A 166 31.45 12.11 -11.10
CA ASN A 166 31.11 12.56 -12.44
C ASN A 166 30.44 11.49 -13.31
N LYS A 167 30.17 10.30 -12.76
CA LYS A 167 29.55 9.18 -13.49
C LYS A 167 28.04 9.16 -13.30
N ASN A 168 27.33 8.68 -14.33
CA ASN A 168 25.90 8.45 -14.23
C ASN A 168 25.64 7.10 -13.54
N LEU A 169 25.17 7.14 -12.30
CA LEU A 169 24.94 5.95 -11.48
C LEU A 169 23.92 4.98 -12.09
N ARG A 170 22.93 5.49 -12.84
CA ARG A 170 21.97 4.63 -13.55
C ARG A 170 22.67 3.83 -14.64
N GLN A 171 23.53 4.45 -15.43
CA GLN A 171 24.26 3.76 -16.49
C GLN A 171 25.20 2.68 -15.92
N LEU A 172 25.88 2.98 -14.82
CA LEU A 172 26.69 1.99 -14.09
C LEU A 172 25.84 0.82 -13.57
N ALA A 173 24.65 1.09 -13.02
CA ALA A 173 23.73 0.04 -12.58
C ALA A 173 23.33 -0.91 -13.72
N PHE A 174 23.11 -0.41 -14.94
CA PHE A 174 22.81 -1.25 -16.11
C PHE A 174 24.04 -2.00 -16.68
N LYS A 175 25.25 -1.44 -16.52
CA LYS A 175 26.50 -2.14 -16.90
C LYS A 175 26.76 -3.34 -15.98
N VAL A 176 26.70 -3.10 -14.67
CA VAL A 176 27.03 -4.09 -13.63
C VAL A 176 25.86 -5.05 -13.32
N GLY A 177 24.64 -4.63 -13.64
CA GLY A 177 23.42 -5.40 -13.36
C GLY A 177 23.40 -6.77 -14.02
N ILE A 178 22.81 -7.74 -13.31
CA ILE A 178 22.61 -9.11 -13.80
C ILE A 178 21.84 -9.10 -15.13
N LYS A 179 22.32 -9.87 -16.10
CA LYS A 179 21.65 -10.02 -17.40
C LYS A 179 20.49 -10.99 -17.32
N CYS A 180 19.53 -10.85 -18.24
CA CYS A 180 18.37 -11.72 -18.27
C CYS A 180 18.76 -13.19 -18.43
N ASP A 181 19.72 -13.50 -19.31
CA ASP A 181 20.19 -14.88 -19.54
C ASP A 181 20.89 -15.49 -18.31
N GLU A 182 21.48 -14.66 -17.44
CA GLU A 182 22.05 -15.10 -16.17
C GLU A 182 20.96 -15.32 -15.10
N LEU A 183 19.83 -14.61 -15.19
CA LEU A 183 18.74 -14.68 -14.23
C LEU A 183 17.71 -15.76 -14.55
N LEU A 184 17.32 -15.92 -15.82
CA LEU A 184 16.21 -16.77 -16.25
C LEU A 184 16.70 -17.80 -17.25
N GLU A 185 16.58 -19.07 -16.88
CA GLU A 185 17.11 -20.18 -17.69
C GLU A 185 16.05 -20.76 -18.65
N ILE A 186 14.86 -21.06 -18.13
CA ILE A 186 13.78 -21.71 -18.87
C ILE A 186 12.50 -20.90 -18.67
N CYS A 187 11.78 -20.61 -19.75
CA CYS A 187 10.48 -19.95 -19.72
C CYS A 187 9.45 -20.66 -20.60
N LYS A 188 8.23 -20.81 -20.12
CA LYS A 188 7.07 -21.29 -20.88
C LYS A 188 5.87 -20.41 -20.63
N TYR A 189 5.19 -20.03 -21.71
CA TYR A 189 3.95 -19.27 -21.66
C TYR A 189 2.86 -20.05 -22.40
N LYS A 190 1.70 -20.24 -21.78
CA LYS A 190 0.61 -21.07 -22.31
C LYS A 190 1.02 -22.52 -22.62
N ASP A 191 1.98 -23.04 -21.85
CA ASP A 191 2.62 -24.35 -22.04
C ASP A 191 3.57 -24.46 -23.26
N ASP A 192 3.73 -23.39 -24.03
CA ASP A 192 4.66 -23.31 -25.15
C ASP A 192 5.99 -22.69 -24.69
N GLU A 193 7.12 -23.21 -25.17
CA GLU A 193 8.45 -22.69 -24.83
C GLU A 193 8.69 -21.34 -25.49
N ILE A 194 9.21 -20.38 -24.70
CA ILE A 194 9.51 -19.03 -25.15
C ILE A 194 10.95 -18.65 -24.77
N THR A 195 11.56 -17.77 -25.56
CA THR A 195 12.81 -17.11 -25.17
C THR A 195 12.54 -16.17 -24.01
N CYS A 196 13.11 -16.42 -22.82
CA CYS A 196 12.84 -15.62 -21.62
C CYS A 196 13.01 -14.12 -21.88
N CYS A 197 14.12 -13.72 -22.49
CA CYS A 197 14.53 -12.33 -22.58
C CYS A 197 13.83 -11.52 -23.68
N ASP A 198 13.05 -12.18 -24.54
CA ASP A 198 12.14 -11.51 -25.47
C ASP A 198 10.85 -11.04 -24.78
N TYR A 199 10.48 -11.68 -23.66
CA TYR A 199 9.24 -11.45 -22.92
C TYR A 199 9.45 -10.78 -21.55
N PHE A 200 10.56 -11.11 -20.88
CA PHE A 200 10.97 -10.51 -19.61
C PHE A 200 11.86 -9.30 -19.88
N LEU A 201 11.27 -8.12 -19.84
CA LEU A 201 11.95 -6.87 -20.14
C LEU A 201 12.61 -6.27 -18.88
N PRO A 202 13.77 -5.62 -19.01
CA PRO A 202 14.47 -5.02 -17.88
C PRO A 202 13.62 -3.91 -17.24
N LEU A 203 13.60 -3.87 -15.91
CA LEU A 203 12.85 -2.89 -15.14
C LEU A 203 13.71 -2.43 -13.96
N TYR A 204 14.13 -1.17 -13.95
CA TYR A 204 14.84 -0.59 -12.82
C TYR A 204 13.86 0.21 -11.98
N SER A 205 13.48 -0.34 -10.82
CA SER A 205 12.41 0.17 -9.98
C SER A 205 12.88 0.41 -8.55
N GLU A 206 11.94 0.71 -7.67
CA GLU A 206 12.16 0.91 -6.23
C GLU A 206 12.54 -0.39 -5.50
N HIS A 207 12.55 -1.54 -6.19
CA HIS A 207 13.04 -2.83 -5.72
C HIS A 207 14.42 -3.22 -6.27
N GLY A 208 15.07 -2.34 -7.02
CA GLY A 208 16.31 -2.63 -7.76
C GLY A 208 16.05 -3.00 -9.22
N LEU A 209 17.09 -3.52 -9.87
CA LEU A 209 17.07 -3.98 -11.25
C LEU A 209 16.47 -5.39 -11.33
N CYS A 210 15.32 -5.47 -11.99
CA CYS A 210 14.49 -6.66 -12.14
C CYS A 210 14.20 -6.93 -13.62
N TYR A 211 13.55 -8.06 -13.89
CA TYR A 211 13.01 -8.37 -15.21
C TYR A 211 11.52 -8.71 -15.11
N SER A 212 10.72 -8.20 -16.04
CA SER A 212 9.27 -8.23 -15.91
C SER A 212 8.56 -8.67 -17.19
N PHE A 213 7.73 -9.70 -17.07
CA PHE A 213 6.81 -10.17 -18.09
C PHE A 213 5.57 -9.27 -18.13
N ASN A 214 5.12 -8.88 -19.31
CA ASN A 214 3.95 -8.00 -19.51
C ASN A 214 4.00 -6.65 -18.78
N THR A 215 5.19 -6.15 -18.43
CA THR A 215 5.29 -4.81 -17.83
C THR A 215 4.79 -3.73 -18.78
N ARG A 216 4.10 -2.74 -18.22
CA ARG A 216 3.62 -1.54 -18.92
C ARG A 216 4.74 -0.67 -19.47
N TYR A 217 5.82 -0.57 -18.69
CA TYR A 217 7.02 0.20 -18.98
C TYR A 217 8.26 -0.62 -18.67
N PHE A 218 9.25 -0.56 -19.55
CA PHE A 218 10.55 -1.17 -19.33
C PHE A 218 11.65 -0.10 -19.28
N SER A 219 12.73 -0.41 -18.59
CA SER A 219 13.81 0.53 -18.30
C SER A 219 15.03 0.25 -19.18
N THR A 220 15.64 1.33 -19.65
CA THR A 220 16.97 1.33 -20.26
C THR A 220 17.93 2.14 -19.39
N SER A 221 19.22 2.14 -19.76
CA SER A 221 20.28 2.88 -19.06
C SER A 221 20.03 4.40 -19.00
N SER A 222 19.24 4.94 -19.93
CA SER A 222 18.94 6.38 -20.01
C SER A 222 17.45 6.71 -19.88
N ASN A 223 16.56 5.86 -20.43
CA ASN A 223 15.14 6.16 -20.60
C ASN A 223 14.23 5.06 -20.03
N GLU A 224 12.96 5.38 -19.86
CA GLU A 224 11.87 4.42 -19.60
C GLU A 224 10.95 4.44 -20.82
N THR A 225 10.63 3.27 -21.36
CA THR A 225 9.91 3.13 -22.64
C THR A 225 8.64 2.35 -22.43
N ARG A 226 7.56 2.80 -23.09
CA ARG A 226 6.26 2.14 -23.07
C ARG A 226 6.38 0.78 -23.77
N ASN A 227 5.92 -0.29 -23.13
CA ASN A 227 5.80 -1.57 -23.79
C ASN A 227 4.51 -1.60 -24.64
N GLU A 228 4.65 -1.96 -25.90
CA GLU A 228 3.53 -2.11 -26.85
C GLU A 228 3.15 -3.58 -27.06
N ARG A 229 4.04 -4.51 -26.68
CA ARG A 229 3.84 -5.95 -26.83
C ARG A 229 3.32 -6.53 -25.53
N ILE A 230 2.00 -6.57 -25.42
CA ILE A 230 1.28 -7.14 -24.29
C ILE A 230 0.73 -8.51 -24.69
N ASN A 231 0.91 -9.49 -23.80
CA ASN A 231 0.42 -10.85 -24.03
C ASN A 231 -0.95 -11.06 -23.40
N ASP A 232 -1.89 -11.55 -24.21
CA ASP A 232 -3.28 -11.79 -23.83
C ASP A 232 -3.52 -13.25 -23.48
N LEU A 233 -4.61 -13.49 -22.75
CA LEU A 233 -5.23 -14.76 -22.45
C LEU A 233 -6.59 -14.87 -23.16
N PHE A 234 -6.80 -16.01 -23.79
CA PHE A 234 -8.06 -16.40 -24.41
C PHE A 234 -8.58 -17.67 -23.73
N GLU A 235 -9.91 -17.81 -23.64
CA GLU A 235 -10.54 -19.02 -23.08
C GLU A 235 -10.11 -20.31 -23.82
N THR A 236 -9.76 -20.19 -25.10
CA THR A 236 -9.30 -21.30 -25.95
C THR A 236 -7.82 -21.65 -25.76
N ASP A 237 -7.07 -20.88 -24.97
CA ASP A 237 -5.66 -21.18 -24.72
C ASP A 237 -5.53 -22.52 -23.98
N LYS A 238 -4.51 -23.30 -24.35
CA LYS A 238 -4.22 -24.60 -23.73
C LYS A 238 -4.10 -24.51 -22.21
N LYS A 239 -3.55 -23.40 -21.72
CA LYS A 239 -3.22 -23.19 -20.31
C LYS A 239 -3.06 -21.71 -19.98
N TRP A 240 -3.64 -21.27 -18.88
CA TRP A 240 -3.41 -19.93 -18.33
C TRP A 240 -2.29 -19.98 -17.30
N ALA A 241 -1.06 -20.17 -17.79
CA ALA A 241 0.10 -20.29 -16.94
C ALA A 241 1.36 -19.66 -17.54
N LEU A 242 2.22 -19.18 -16.65
CA LEU A 242 3.59 -18.78 -16.91
C LEU A 242 4.52 -19.60 -16.02
N GLN A 243 5.41 -20.35 -16.64
CA GLN A 243 6.44 -21.11 -15.96
C GLN A 243 7.80 -20.48 -16.24
N PHE A 244 8.62 -20.31 -15.21
CA PHE A 244 10.00 -19.85 -15.38
C PHE A 244 10.93 -20.40 -14.28
N VAL A 245 12.23 -20.43 -14.55
CA VAL A 245 13.25 -20.91 -13.60
C VAL A 245 14.27 -19.80 -13.37
N PRO A 246 14.20 -19.10 -12.22
CA PRO A 246 15.27 -18.19 -11.82
C PRO A 246 16.51 -18.95 -11.37
N SER A 247 17.68 -18.51 -11.83
CA SER A 247 18.99 -19.07 -11.46
C SER A 247 19.47 -18.61 -10.08
N VAL A 248 18.91 -17.51 -9.56
CA VAL A 248 19.26 -16.90 -8.26
C VAL A 248 18.01 -16.67 -7.41
N SER A 249 18.19 -16.60 -6.08
CA SER A 249 17.10 -16.29 -5.14
C SER A 249 16.43 -14.98 -5.54
N SER A 250 15.11 -15.01 -5.69
CA SER A 250 14.36 -13.92 -6.32
C SER A 250 13.01 -13.68 -5.64
N ARG A 251 12.66 -12.41 -5.50
CA ARG A 251 11.32 -11.97 -5.10
C ARG A 251 10.46 -11.81 -6.34
N ILE A 252 9.28 -12.43 -6.32
CA ILE A 252 8.34 -12.42 -7.45
C ILE A 252 7.14 -11.53 -7.08
N PHE A 253 6.86 -10.55 -7.94
CA PHE A 253 5.75 -9.62 -7.79
C PHE A 253 4.75 -9.85 -8.91
N VAL A 254 3.46 -9.88 -8.57
CA VAL A 254 2.39 -9.98 -9.55
C VAL A 254 1.39 -8.86 -9.34
N HIS A 255 1.05 -8.13 -10.40
CA HIS A 255 0.05 -7.07 -10.37
C HIS A 255 -0.62 -6.87 -11.74
N SER A 256 -1.67 -6.05 -11.78
CA SER A 256 -2.33 -5.69 -13.04
C SER A 256 -1.35 -5.02 -14.00
N ILE A 257 -1.60 -5.19 -15.29
CA ILE A 257 -0.86 -4.51 -16.36
C ILE A 257 -0.99 -2.98 -16.32
N ASP A 258 -2.11 -2.46 -15.81
CA ASP A 258 -2.33 -1.00 -15.71
C ASP A 258 -1.52 -0.35 -14.59
N GLU A 259 -0.93 -1.16 -13.71
CA GLU A 259 -0.07 -0.71 -12.63
C GLU A 259 1.40 -0.81 -13.04
N VAL A 260 2.21 0.15 -12.58
CA VAL A 260 3.67 0.14 -12.71
C VAL A 260 4.30 -0.46 -11.47
N SER A 261 5.24 -1.40 -11.62
CA SER A 261 5.93 -2.02 -10.48
C SER A 261 6.75 -1.01 -9.68
N GLY A 262 6.70 -1.14 -8.36
CA GLY A 262 7.35 -0.26 -7.41
C GLY A 262 6.99 -0.63 -5.98
N TYR A 263 7.39 0.23 -5.05
CA TYR A 263 7.37 0.04 -3.60
C TYR A 263 5.99 -0.27 -3.00
N ASP A 264 4.91 0.07 -3.70
CA ASP A 264 3.54 -0.23 -3.25
C ASP A 264 3.20 -1.73 -3.29
N PHE A 265 3.97 -2.51 -4.05
CA PHE A 265 3.78 -3.95 -4.19
C PHE A 265 4.66 -4.72 -3.22
N ARG A 266 4.08 -5.76 -2.63
CA ARG A 266 4.81 -6.74 -1.82
C ARG A 266 5.11 -7.98 -2.66
N PRO A 267 6.20 -8.69 -2.37
CA PRO A 267 6.47 -9.95 -3.05
C PRO A 267 5.28 -10.89 -2.82
N THR A 268 4.76 -11.41 -3.91
CA THR A 268 3.70 -12.43 -3.88
C THR A 268 4.30 -13.77 -3.49
N LEU A 269 5.53 -14.04 -3.95
CA LEU A 269 6.27 -15.27 -3.73
C LEU A 269 7.76 -14.94 -3.53
N GLU A 270 8.42 -15.71 -2.69
CA GLU A 270 9.88 -15.74 -2.57
C GLU A 270 10.37 -17.06 -3.16
N HIS A 271 11.26 -16.97 -4.13
CA HIS A 271 11.81 -18.12 -4.84
C HIS A 271 13.20 -18.46 -4.30
N THR A 272 13.45 -19.76 -4.14
CA THR A 272 14.76 -20.31 -3.79
C THR A 272 15.33 -21.09 -4.97
N VAL A 273 16.66 -21.03 -5.14
CA VAL A 273 17.38 -21.67 -6.25
C VAL A 273 17.09 -23.17 -6.32
N GLY A 274 16.99 -23.70 -7.54
CA GLY A 274 16.76 -25.13 -7.81
C GLY A 274 15.29 -25.53 -7.97
N PHE A 275 14.36 -24.58 -7.83
CA PHE A 275 12.94 -24.81 -8.05
C PHE A 275 12.43 -24.05 -9.28
N SER A 276 11.54 -24.68 -10.05
CA SER A 276 10.79 -24.00 -11.11
C SER A 276 9.57 -23.29 -10.54
N MET A 277 9.33 -22.06 -10.98
CA MET A 277 8.10 -21.33 -10.69
C MET A 277 7.06 -21.65 -11.75
N ASN A 278 5.85 -22.01 -11.34
CA ASN A 278 4.72 -22.25 -12.23
C ASN A 278 3.51 -21.47 -11.71
N LEU A 279 3.22 -20.34 -12.34
CA LEU A 279 2.11 -19.45 -11.96
C LEU A 279 0.88 -19.81 -12.78
N LEU A 280 -0.16 -20.30 -12.10
CA LEU A 280 -1.48 -20.55 -12.66
C LEU A 280 -2.38 -19.37 -12.31
N ILE A 281 -3.08 -18.81 -13.30
CA ILE A 281 -3.80 -17.54 -13.12
C ILE A 281 -5.30 -17.74 -13.27
N SER A 282 -6.05 -17.11 -12.36
CA SER A 282 -7.50 -16.92 -12.43
C SER A 282 -7.79 -15.45 -12.20
N MET A 283 -8.39 -14.79 -13.19
CA MET A 283 -8.69 -13.36 -13.13
C MET A 283 -10.13 -13.11 -12.68
N LYS A 284 -10.30 -12.06 -11.88
CA LYS A 284 -11.60 -11.43 -11.62
C LYS A 284 -11.41 -9.93 -11.79
N GLN A 285 -12.28 -9.30 -12.58
CA GLN A 285 -12.23 -7.86 -12.82
C GLN A 285 -13.40 -7.16 -12.15
N THR A 286 -13.10 -6.03 -11.51
CA THR A 286 -14.11 -5.09 -11.04
C THR A 286 -13.88 -3.79 -11.79
N TYR A 287 -14.91 -3.30 -12.47
CA TYR A 287 -14.86 -2.03 -13.19
C TYR A 287 -16.04 -1.15 -12.74
N THR A 288 -15.92 0.15 -13.02
CA THR A 288 -16.97 1.13 -12.72
C THR A 288 -17.63 1.55 -14.02
N THR A 289 -18.95 1.60 -14.07
CA THR A 289 -19.70 2.08 -15.24
C THR A 289 -19.54 3.59 -15.41
N ASP A 290 -19.61 4.08 -16.65
CA ASP A 290 -19.47 5.51 -16.94
C ASP A 290 -20.57 6.37 -16.28
N ASP A 291 -21.72 5.80 -15.91
CA ASP A 291 -22.78 6.50 -15.19
C ASP A 291 -22.32 7.06 -13.83
N ALA A 292 -21.30 6.45 -13.21
CA ALA A 292 -20.72 6.98 -11.98
C ALA A 292 -20.02 8.34 -12.18
N ARG A 293 -19.85 8.82 -13.43
CA ARG A 293 -19.40 10.19 -13.74
C ARG A 293 -20.37 11.28 -13.33
N GLN A 294 -21.65 10.94 -13.12
CA GLN A 294 -22.64 11.87 -12.59
C GLN A 294 -22.36 12.27 -11.13
N LEU A 295 -21.60 11.46 -10.40
CA LEU A 295 -21.20 11.70 -9.03
C LEU A 295 -19.86 12.43 -8.98
N THR A 296 -19.70 13.33 -8.01
CA THR A 296 -18.39 13.95 -7.78
C THR A 296 -17.38 12.93 -7.27
N VAL A 297 -16.08 13.17 -7.53
CA VAL A 297 -14.97 12.32 -7.02
C VAL A 297 -15.06 12.14 -5.50
N ALA A 298 -15.47 13.17 -4.76
CA ALA A 298 -15.62 13.10 -3.30
C ALA A 298 -16.76 12.16 -2.86
N GLN A 299 -17.85 12.09 -3.62
CA GLN A 299 -19.00 11.23 -3.33
C GLN A 299 -18.70 9.76 -3.65
N ARG A 300 -18.14 9.48 -4.85
CA ARG A 300 -17.85 8.10 -5.29
C ARG A 300 -16.50 7.55 -4.81
N LYS A 301 -15.61 8.41 -4.30
CA LYS A 301 -14.31 8.07 -3.70
C LYS A 301 -13.32 7.35 -4.65
N CYS A 302 -13.57 7.39 -5.95
CA CYS A 302 -12.68 6.87 -7.00
C CYS A 302 -12.53 7.89 -8.14
N ILE A 303 -11.45 7.73 -8.91
CA ILE A 303 -11.07 8.59 -10.03
C ILE A 303 -11.06 7.72 -11.28
N PHE A 304 -11.61 8.21 -12.38
CA PHE A 304 -11.51 7.54 -13.67
C PHE A 304 -10.14 7.77 -14.31
N PRO A 305 -9.65 6.85 -15.16
CA PRO A 305 -8.30 6.92 -15.71
C PRO A 305 -7.95 8.22 -16.45
N ASP A 306 -8.95 8.90 -17.03
CA ASP A 306 -8.82 10.12 -17.83
C ASP A 306 -8.95 11.43 -17.02
N GLU A 307 -9.45 11.37 -15.79
CA GLU A 307 -9.78 12.56 -15.00
C GLU A 307 -8.56 13.24 -14.37
N ARG A 308 -7.46 12.50 -14.22
CA ARG A 308 -6.23 13.01 -13.63
C ARG A 308 -5.02 12.63 -14.46
N ARG A 309 -4.37 13.62 -15.05
CA ARG A 309 -3.11 13.43 -15.78
C ARG A 309 -1.92 13.59 -14.86
N LEU A 310 -1.06 12.58 -14.83
CA LEU A 310 0.20 12.60 -14.09
C LEU A 310 1.27 13.37 -14.87
N LYS A 311 2.23 13.97 -14.16
CA LYS A 311 3.32 14.73 -14.80
C LYS A 311 4.42 13.81 -15.32
N TYR A 312 4.64 12.70 -14.60
CA TYR A 312 5.65 11.70 -14.95
C TYR A 312 5.16 10.79 -16.08
N TYR A 313 3.91 10.33 -16.00
CA TYR A 313 3.22 9.51 -16.99
C TYR A 313 2.11 10.32 -17.68
N LYS A 314 2.47 11.29 -18.53
CA LYS A 314 1.49 12.22 -19.13
C LYS A 314 0.56 11.58 -20.15
N ASP A 315 1.11 10.66 -20.92
CA ASP A 315 0.44 10.03 -22.07
C ASP A 315 -0.23 8.70 -21.67
N ASP A 316 -0.38 8.45 -20.37
CA ASP A 316 -0.98 7.23 -19.85
C ASP A 316 -2.23 7.50 -19.00
N ALA A 317 -3.06 6.47 -18.90
CA ALA A 317 -4.19 6.41 -17.99
C ALA A 317 -3.71 6.45 -16.54
N TYR A 318 -4.44 7.16 -15.68
CA TYR A 318 -4.16 7.20 -14.25
C TYR A 318 -4.23 5.80 -13.61
N SER A 319 -3.18 5.40 -12.92
CA SER A 319 -3.21 4.33 -11.93
C SER A 319 -2.66 4.76 -10.59
N PHE A 320 -2.99 3.98 -9.55
CA PHE A 320 -2.60 4.30 -8.19
C PHE A 320 -1.08 4.23 -8.03
N SER A 321 -0.43 3.17 -8.53
CA SER A 321 1.01 3.01 -8.37
C SER A 321 1.80 4.08 -9.14
N GLN A 322 1.33 4.51 -10.31
CA GLN A 322 1.93 5.64 -11.03
C GLN A 322 1.84 6.95 -10.23
N CYS A 323 0.70 7.21 -9.59
CA CYS A 323 0.51 8.37 -8.72
C CYS A 323 1.46 8.33 -7.51
N MET A 324 1.60 7.16 -6.90
CA MET A 324 2.45 6.96 -5.72
C MET A 324 3.95 7.05 -6.08
N LYS A 325 4.35 6.49 -7.22
CA LYS A 325 5.69 6.63 -7.80
C LYS A 325 6.03 8.10 -8.05
N GLN A 326 5.14 8.87 -8.68
CA GLN A 326 5.34 10.32 -8.85
C GLN A 326 5.42 11.03 -7.49
N CYS A 327 4.59 10.67 -6.51
CA CYS A 327 4.62 11.29 -5.18
C CYS A 327 5.97 11.07 -4.49
N ARG A 328 6.53 9.86 -4.54
CA ARG A 328 7.84 9.54 -3.95
C ARG A 328 8.99 10.22 -4.70
N LEU A 329 8.93 10.27 -6.02
CA LEU A 329 9.87 11.02 -6.85
C LEU A 329 9.87 12.52 -6.51
N GLU A 330 8.70 13.16 -6.49
CA GLU A 330 8.55 14.58 -6.15
C GLU A 330 9.04 14.85 -4.72
N ARG A 331 8.78 13.95 -3.79
CA ARG A 331 9.24 14.07 -2.41
C ARG A 331 10.76 13.99 -2.29
N SER A 332 11.40 13.08 -3.01
CA SER A 332 12.88 13.02 -3.07
C SER A 332 13.44 14.32 -3.64
N HIS A 333 12.85 14.82 -4.73
CA HIS A 333 13.29 16.06 -5.34
C HIS A 333 13.09 17.27 -4.41
N SER A 334 11.96 17.37 -3.71
CA SER A 334 11.72 18.48 -2.78
C SER A 334 12.67 18.48 -1.58
N PHE A 335 13.10 17.30 -1.10
CA PHE A 335 13.97 17.18 0.07
C PHE A 335 15.45 17.22 -0.30
N CYS A 336 15.89 16.43 -1.28
CA CYS A 336 17.30 16.29 -1.67
C CYS A 336 17.68 17.04 -2.96
N GLN A 337 16.74 17.71 -3.64
CA GLN A 337 16.98 18.39 -4.94
C GLN A 337 17.50 17.44 -6.04
N CYS A 338 17.19 16.14 -5.91
CA CYS A 338 17.56 15.10 -6.86
C CYS A 338 16.56 13.93 -6.82
N ILE A 339 16.58 13.09 -7.87
CA ILE A 339 15.80 11.85 -7.94
C ILE A 339 16.73 10.62 -7.91
N PRO A 340 16.36 9.55 -7.19
CA PRO A 340 17.16 8.32 -7.12
C PRO A 340 17.49 7.74 -8.50
N PRO A 341 18.65 7.06 -8.67
CA PRO A 341 19.09 6.51 -9.96
C PRO A 341 18.14 5.53 -10.65
N PHE A 342 17.25 4.86 -9.89
CA PHE A 342 16.24 3.97 -10.44
C PHE A 342 15.10 4.71 -11.17
N TYR A 343 14.93 6.02 -10.95
CA TYR A 343 14.05 6.84 -11.77
C TYR A 343 14.72 7.35 -13.04
N VAL A 344 13.92 7.72 -14.03
CA VAL A 344 14.35 8.42 -15.25
C VAL A 344 13.91 9.88 -15.18
N PRO A 345 14.72 10.86 -15.64
CA PRO A 345 14.28 12.25 -15.74
C PRO A 345 13.28 12.33 -16.89
N ALA A 346 12.05 12.77 -16.61
CA ALA A 346 11.05 12.93 -17.67
C ALA A 346 11.51 14.01 -18.65
N ALA A 347 11.95 13.60 -19.85
CA ALA A 347 12.58 14.45 -20.87
C ALA A 347 11.77 15.68 -21.29
N ALA A 348 10.47 15.74 -20.99
CA ALA A 348 9.55 16.73 -21.53
C ALA A 348 9.13 17.88 -20.58
N THR A 349 9.47 17.89 -19.28
CA THR A 349 8.96 18.99 -18.42
C THR A 349 9.75 19.39 -17.19
N ASN A 350 10.43 18.48 -16.51
CA ASN A 350 11.10 18.81 -15.26
C ASN A 350 12.55 18.38 -15.40
N ASN A 351 13.45 19.35 -15.34
CA ASN A 351 14.89 19.16 -15.40
C ASN A 351 15.38 18.50 -14.09
N TYR A 352 14.90 17.28 -13.80
CA TYR A 352 15.25 16.54 -12.61
C TYR A 352 16.67 16.01 -12.73
N ARG A 353 17.53 16.40 -11.79
CA ARG A 353 18.89 15.86 -11.66
C ARG A 353 18.84 14.48 -11.00
N HIS A 354 19.58 13.50 -11.52
CA HIS A 354 19.84 12.25 -10.80
C HIS A 354 20.67 12.52 -9.54
N CYS A 355 20.34 11.84 -8.44
CA CYS A 355 21.16 11.82 -7.25
C CYS A 355 22.53 11.21 -7.59
N GLY A 356 23.59 11.92 -7.21
CA GLY A 356 24.95 11.42 -7.22
C GLY A 356 25.26 10.70 -5.91
N ILE A 357 26.49 10.21 -5.80
CA ILE A 357 27.01 9.55 -4.58
C ILE A 357 26.92 10.43 -3.33
N GLU A 358 27.12 11.74 -3.46
CA GLU A 358 27.06 12.69 -2.33
C GLU A 358 25.65 12.89 -1.78
N ASP A 359 24.62 12.57 -2.56
CA ASP A 359 23.22 12.75 -2.17
C ASP A 359 22.67 11.56 -1.37
N PHE A 360 23.41 10.44 -1.24
CA PHE A 360 22.91 9.23 -0.57
C PHE A 360 22.69 9.41 0.94
N SER A 361 23.47 10.28 1.59
CA SER A 361 23.22 10.67 2.99
C SER A 361 21.83 11.31 3.16
N CYS A 362 21.44 12.19 2.22
CA CYS A 362 20.12 12.81 2.21
C CYS A 362 19.00 11.80 1.92
N LEU A 363 19.24 10.88 0.97
CA LEU A 363 18.26 9.84 0.63
C LEU A 363 18.01 8.88 1.81
N GLU A 364 19.06 8.52 2.54
CA GLU A 364 18.96 7.74 3.78
C GLU A 364 18.18 8.50 4.85
N GLU A 365 18.52 9.76 5.11
CA GLU A 365 17.80 10.61 6.07
C GLU A 365 16.30 10.72 5.73
N LEU A 366 15.99 10.95 4.45
CA LEU A 366 14.62 11.01 3.97
C LEU A 366 13.86 9.71 4.23
N TYR A 367 14.50 8.56 3.99
CA TYR A 367 13.91 7.24 4.23
C TYR A 367 13.65 7.00 5.72
N ILE A 368 14.61 7.35 6.60
CA ILE A 368 14.45 7.24 8.06
C ILE A 368 13.25 8.07 8.53
N ILE A 369 13.16 9.35 8.11
CA ILE A 369 12.04 10.25 8.46
C ILE A 369 10.70 9.68 7.98
N GLN A 370 10.66 9.05 6.81
CA GLN A 370 9.45 8.42 6.29
C GLN A 370 9.01 7.25 7.16
N LYS A 371 9.93 6.35 7.46
CA LYS A 371 9.68 5.16 8.29
C LYS A 371 9.20 5.54 9.69
N GLU A 372 9.77 6.57 10.30
CA GLU A 372 9.31 7.10 11.59
C GLU A 372 7.88 7.66 11.53
N LYS A 373 7.54 8.39 10.47
CA LYS A 373 6.17 8.93 10.29
C LYS A 373 5.14 7.83 10.12
N GLU A 374 5.50 6.73 9.45
CA GLU A 374 4.62 5.57 9.28
C GLU A 374 4.44 4.75 10.56
N ALA A 375 5.48 4.71 11.41
CA ALA A 375 5.41 4.06 12.71
C ALA A 375 4.55 4.81 13.74
N ARG A 376 4.27 6.11 13.53
CA ARG A 376 3.46 6.90 14.47
C ARG A 376 1.97 6.52 14.40
N PRO A 377 1.30 6.29 15.55
CA PRO A 377 -0.14 6.05 15.57
C PRO A 377 -0.92 7.30 15.10
N LYS A 378 -1.97 7.09 14.30
CA LYS A 378 -2.76 8.17 13.67
C LYS A 378 -3.42 9.16 14.66
N SER A 379 -3.45 8.84 15.96
CA SER A 379 -3.93 9.75 17.02
C SER A 379 -2.92 10.85 17.39
N GLN A 380 -1.71 10.81 16.82
CA GLN A 380 -0.61 11.74 17.13
C GLN A 380 -0.15 12.55 15.90
N TYR A 381 -1.03 12.72 14.90
CA TYR A 381 -0.79 13.69 13.82
C TYR A 381 -0.97 15.10 14.36
N ASP A 382 0.09 15.65 14.94
CA ASP A 382 0.14 17.05 15.34
C ASP A 382 0.25 17.94 14.10
N LEU A 383 -0.76 18.81 13.92
CA LEU A 383 -0.84 19.80 12.84
C LEU A 383 0.32 20.82 12.89
N SER A 384 1.06 20.87 14.01
CA SER A 384 2.21 21.75 14.23
C SER A 384 3.41 21.48 13.31
N LEU A 385 3.55 20.27 12.75
CA LEU A 385 4.68 19.94 11.87
C LEU A 385 4.58 20.56 10.46
N ARG A 386 3.41 21.08 10.06
CA ARG A 386 3.29 21.89 8.83
C ARG A 386 4.03 23.23 8.95
N LEU A 387 4.27 23.71 10.16
CA LEU A 387 4.98 24.98 10.39
C LEU A 387 6.51 24.82 10.43
N LYS A 388 7.03 23.67 10.90
CA LYS A 388 8.48 23.44 10.96
C LYS A 388 9.16 23.34 9.59
N LEU A 389 8.41 22.96 8.54
CA LEU A 389 8.92 23.00 7.16
C LEU A 389 9.06 24.43 6.61
N LYS A 390 8.32 25.42 7.14
CA LYS A 390 8.48 26.84 6.77
C LYS A 390 9.62 27.53 7.54
N GLU A 391 10.00 27.04 8.71
CA GLU A 391 11.10 27.62 9.51
C GLU A 391 12.49 27.14 9.05
N SER A 392 12.59 25.93 8.49
CA SER A 392 13.83 25.43 7.88
C SER A 392 14.30 26.28 6.67
N ASP A 393 13.38 26.97 5.99
CA ASP A 393 13.69 27.87 4.88
C ASP A 393 14.30 29.21 5.34
N ARG A 394 14.33 29.51 6.66
CA ARG A 394 14.87 30.77 7.21
C ARG A 394 16.22 30.67 7.90
N LEU A 395 16.78 29.48 8.12
CA LEU A 395 18.04 29.29 8.85
C LEU A 395 19.28 29.01 7.97
N LYS A 396 19.18 29.24 6.65
CA LYS A 396 20.35 29.39 5.77
C LYS A 396 21.03 30.75 5.98
N SER A 397 21.53 31.00 7.17
CA SER A 397 22.61 31.95 7.44
C SER A 397 23.00 31.84 8.91
N LEU A 398 23.97 31.00 9.25
CA LEU A 398 24.86 31.20 10.39
C LEU A 398 26.07 30.27 10.23
N SER A 399 27.22 30.91 10.18
CA SER A 399 28.57 30.37 10.06
C SER A 399 28.91 29.31 11.13
N MET A 400 29.73 28.33 10.73
CA MET A 400 30.34 27.35 11.62
C MET A 400 31.17 28.03 12.73
N PRO A 401 31.09 27.60 14.00
CA PRO A 401 32.07 27.97 15.01
C PRO A 401 33.32 27.08 14.94
N ASN A 402 34.46 27.72 15.17
CA ASN A 402 35.82 27.17 15.15
C ASN A 402 36.03 25.96 16.06
N ILE A 403 36.74 24.96 15.52
CA ILE A 403 37.34 23.87 16.28
C ILE A 403 38.61 24.41 16.95
N GLN A 404 38.58 24.60 18.28
CA GLN A 404 39.80 24.78 19.07
C GLN A 404 40.35 23.42 19.49
N THR A 405 41.54 23.15 18.99
CA THR A 405 42.46 22.11 19.41
C THR A 405 42.87 22.28 20.87
N VAL A 406 42.78 21.23 21.68
CA VAL A 406 43.46 21.16 22.98
C VAL A 406 44.48 20.02 22.95
N ARG A 407 45.74 20.38 23.25
CA ARG A 407 46.93 19.53 23.37
C ARG A 407 47.11 19.03 24.82
N PRO A 408 48.02 18.07 25.08
CA PRO A 408 47.92 17.11 26.18
C PRO A 408 48.58 17.57 27.48
N VAL A 409 48.23 16.93 28.60
CA VAL A 409 48.95 17.02 29.89
C VAL A 409 49.31 15.61 30.35
N GLU A 410 50.61 15.38 30.58
CA GLU A 410 51.19 14.17 31.14
C GLU A 410 51.37 14.23 32.68
N SER A 411 51.45 13.02 33.26
CA SER A 411 52.09 12.61 34.53
C SER A 411 51.38 12.93 35.86
N ALA A 412 51.39 12.10 36.91
CA ALA A 412 52.10 10.85 37.22
C ALA A 412 51.34 10.06 38.32
N GLY A 413 51.74 8.81 38.58
CA GLY A 413 51.62 8.21 39.93
C GLY A 413 50.88 6.88 40.05
N SER A 414 51.66 5.82 40.20
CA SER A 414 51.30 4.42 40.46
C SER A 414 50.57 4.12 41.78
N SER A 415 49.68 3.13 41.78
CA SER A 415 49.75 1.94 42.66
C SER A 415 48.63 0.95 42.32
N GLY A 416 48.98 -0.33 42.30
CA GLY A 416 48.16 -1.40 41.74
C GLY A 416 47.03 -1.89 42.65
N ALA A 417 45.97 -2.37 42.00
CA ALA A 417 45.20 -3.54 42.41
C ALA A 417 44.33 -3.98 41.22
N SER A 418 44.40 -5.26 40.88
CA SER A 418 43.61 -5.93 39.84
C SER A 418 42.10 -5.73 40.04
N ILE A 419 41.42 -5.16 39.05
CA ILE A 419 39.95 -5.12 39.00
C ILE A 419 39.48 -5.59 37.61
N GLN A 420 38.52 -6.51 37.68
CA GLN A 420 37.90 -7.28 36.62
C GLN A 420 37.27 -6.40 35.53
N VAL A 421 37.34 -6.90 34.28
CA VAL A 421 36.63 -6.36 33.12
C VAL A 421 35.12 -6.40 33.39
N LYS A 422 34.52 -5.23 33.66
CA LYS A 422 33.08 -5.04 33.58
C LYS A 422 32.72 -4.71 32.13
N ALA A 423 32.11 -5.67 31.45
CA ALA A 423 31.29 -5.39 30.28
C ALA A 423 30.08 -4.55 30.73
N PHE A 424 29.87 -3.39 30.11
CA PHE A 424 28.62 -2.67 30.26
C PHE A 424 27.62 -3.22 29.23
N ASP A 425 26.55 -3.79 29.77
CA ASP A 425 25.43 -4.38 29.07
C ASP A 425 24.77 -3.38 28.11
N SER A 426 24.73 -3.75 26.83
CA SER A 426 23.65 -3.32 25.93
C SER A 426 22.37 -4.06 26.34
N PRO A 427 21.19 -3.41 26.36
CA PRO A 427 19.95 -4.07 26.71
C PRO A 427 19.65 -5.19 25.70
N LYS A 428 19.75 -6.43 26.16
CA LYS A 428 19.20 -7.62 25.51
C LYS A 428 17.69 -7.41 25.41
N VAL A 429 17.20 -7.02 24.23
CA VAL A 429 15.77 -7.03 23.93
C VAL A 429 15.37 -8.49 23.73
N PRO A 430 14.54 -9.08 24.61
CA PRO A 430 14.04 -10.43 24.39
C PRO A 430 13.06 -10.42 23.22
N ILE A 431 13.39 -11.14 22.15
CA ILE A 431 12.44 -11.49 21.09
C ILE A 431 11.40 -12.42 21.73
N LYS A 432 10.24 -11.86 22.07
CA LYS A 432 9.08 -12.66 22.47
C LYS A 432 8.49 -13.32 21.22
N HIS A 433 8.75 -14.61 21.07
CA HIS A 433 7.92 -15.48 20.25
C HIS A 433 6.61 -15.75 20.99
N TYR A 434 5.48 -15.30 20.44
CA TYR A 434 4.16 -15.73 20.90
C TYR A 434 3.78 -17.00 20.12
N TYR A 435 4.02 -18.15 20.75
CA TYR A 435 3.37 -19.41 20.37
C TYR A 435 2.11 -19.53 21.23
N ILE A 436 0.93 -19.54 20.60
CA ILE A 436 -0.29 -20.01 21.26
C ILE A 436 -0.39 -21.49 20.93
N ASP A 437 0.25 -22.31 21.77
CA ASP A 437 -0.06 -23.72 21.88
C ASP A 437 -0.82 -23.90 23.18
N GLY A 438 -2.10 -24.25 23.07
CA GLY A 438 -2.96 -24.51 24.21
C GLY A 438 -2.55 -25.82 24.86
N GLN A 439 -1.82 -25.75 25.99
CA GLN A 439 -1.78 -26.85 26.94
C GLN A 439 -2.52 -26.46 28.22
N ILE A 440 -3.45 -27.36 28.54
CA ILE A 440 -4.26 -27.44 29.75
C ILE A 440 -3.33 -27.45 30.96
N ASN A 441 -3.53 -26.50 31.87
CA ASN A 441 -2.93 -26.53 33.19
C ASN A 441 -3.47 -27.74 33.96
N ALA A 442 -2.60 -28.73 34.17
CA ALA A 442 -2.77 -29.71 35.23
C ALA A 442 -2.62 -28.99 36.58
N ILE A 443 -3.74 -28.85 37.28
CA ILE A 443 -3.79 -28.43 38.68
C ILE A 443 -3.25 -29.60 39.52
N ASN A 444 -2.03 -29.46 40.04
CA ASN A 444 -1.58 -30.29 41.16
C ASN A 444 -2.21 -29.77 42.44
N LYS A 445 -3.32 -30.38 42.87
CA LYS A 445 -3.85 -30.24 44.23
C LYS A 445 -3.83 -31.62 44.90
N LYS A 446 -2.95 -31.76 45.89
CA LYS A 446 -2.94 -32.84 46.89
C LYS A 446 -4.25 -32.76 47.67
N ILE A 447 -5.11 -33.78 47.57
CA ILE A 447 -6.19 -34.06 48.54
C ILE A 447 -6.25 -35.58 48.75
N GLU A 448 -6.50 -35.92 50.00
CA GLU A 448 -6.45 -37.21 50.70
C GLU A 448 -7.52 -38.23 50.26
N GLU A 449 -7.18 -39.50 50.54
CA GLU A 449 -7.99 -40.67 50.92
C GLU A 449 -9.35 -41.00 50.28
N ASN A 450 -9.46 -42.29 49.91
CA ASN A 450 -10.66 -43.12 49.67
C ASN A 450 -11.54 -42.70 48.47
N THR A 451 -11.88 -43.54 47.48
CA THR A 451 -12.79 -44.69 47.64
C THR A 451 -12.89 -45.44 46.29
N ILE A 452 -12.45 -46.71 46.23
CA ILE A 452 -13.12 -47.91 45.64
C ILE A 452 -13.40 -48.03 44.11
N LEU A 453 -12.67 -49.01 43.51
CA LEU A 453 -13.02 -50.08 42.53
C LEU A 453 -13.56 -49.66 41.12
N ASN A 454 -13.21 -50.27 39.98
CA ASN A 454 -12.88 -51.68 39.68
C ASN A 454 -12.29 -51.87 38.26
N GLY A 455 -11.37 -52.84 38.08
CA GLY A 455 -11.02 -53.53 36.80
C GLY A 455 -9.75 -53.03 36.09
N LEU A 456 -8.50 -53.45 36.38
CA LEU A 456 -7.84 -54.78 36.21
C LEU A 456 -8.12 -55.40 34.81
N SER A 457 -7.17 -55.77 33.93
CA SER A 457 -5.78 -56.28 34.08
C SER A 457 -5.06 -56.22 32.71
N ARG A 458 -3.83 -55.68 32.57
CA ARG A 458 -2.50 -56.34 32.52
C ARG A 458 -2.30 -57.50 31.50
N LEU A 459 -1.37 -57.26 30.55
CA LEU A 459 -0.38 -58.17 29.92
C LEU A 459 0.60 -57.22 29.18
N ASN A 460 1.82 -56.85 29.59
CA ASN A 460 3.04 -57.51 30.05
C ASN A 460 3.88 -58.18 28.94
N VAL A 461 5.16 -57.76 28.86
CA VAL A 461 6.39 -58.50 28.45
C VAL A 461 7.09 -58.19 27.09
N LYS A 462 8.31 -57.60 27.26
CA LYS A 462 9.64 -57.75 26.58
C LYS A 462 9.93 -57.37 25.11
N ASN A 463 10.87 -56.43 25.00
CA ASN A 463 12.16 -56.43 24.27
C ASN A 463 12.37 -57.38 23.06
N ILE A 464 12.80 -56.82 21.92
CA ILE A 464 14.09 -57.07 21.21
C ILE A 464 14.06 -56.45 19.79
N GLY A 465 15.07 -55.64 19.45
CA GLY A 465 15.83 -55.74 18.18
C GLY A 465 15.23 -55.29 16.83
N LYS A 466 15.82 -54.20 16.29
CA LYS A 466 16.16 -53.92 14.86
C LYS A 466 15.06 -53.99 13.77
N ARG A 467 14.78 -52.82 13.17
CA ARG A 467 15.09 -52.46 11.76
C ARG A 467 14.62 -51.03 11.47
N LYS A 468 15.54 -50.14 11.07
CA LYS A 468 15.18 -48.85 10.46
C LYS A 468 14.83 -49.11 9.01
N SER A 469 13.56 -48.97 8.65
CA SER A 469 13.09 -48.80 7.28
C SER A 469 12.63 -47.34 7.15
N PHE A 470 13.35 -46.55 6.36
CA PHE A 470 12.88 -45.23 5.96
C PHE A 470 11.80 -45.43 4.88
N VAL A 471 10.56 -45.12 5.23
CA VAL A 471 9.49 -44.89 4.26
C VAL A 471 9.57 -43.42 3.89
N THR A 472 10.07 -43.12 2.69
CA THR A 472 9.93 -41.79 2.07
C THR A 472 8.46 -41.58 1.74
N GLN A 473 7.79 -40.68 2.46
CA GLN A 473 6.49 -40.17 2.05
C GLN A 473 6.68 -39.28 0.80
N PRO A 474 5.77 -39.34 -0.20
CA PRO A 474 5.82 -38.40 -1.31
C PRO A 474 5.54 -36.98 -0.79
N PRO A 475 6.12 -35.93 -1.40
CA PRO A 475 5.86 -34.56 -1.00
C PRO A 475 4.36 -34.26 -1.16
N ARG A 476 3.75 -33.74 -0.09
CA ARG A 476 2.38 -33.22 -0.08
C ARG A 476 2.23 -32.25 -1.25
N GLN A 477 1.24 -32.50 -2.13
CA GLN A 477 0.74 -31.52 -3.08
C GLN A 477 0.39 -30.25 -2.32
N VAL A 478 1.11 -29.16 -2.62
CA VAL A 478 0.75 -27.82 -2.18
C VAL A 478 -0.51 -27.43 -2.95
N THR A 479 -1.66 -27.48 -2.29
CA THR A 479 -2.91 -26.96 -2.83
C THR A 479 -2.76 -25.46 -3.06
N PHE A 480 -2.75 -25.05 -4.33
CA PHE A 480 -2.73 -23.65 -4.75
C PHE A 480 -3.98 -22.93 -4.24
N ARG A 481 -3.79 -21.76 -3.63
CA ARG A 481 -4.87 -20.79 -3.41
C ARG A 481 -4.92 -19.84 -4.61
N PRO A 482 -6.10 -19.51 -5.14
CA PRO A 482 -6.22 -18.47 -6.17
C PRO A 482 -5.73 -17.14 -5.59
N ILE A 483 -4.76 -16.51 -6.27
CA ILE A 483 -4.31 -15.16 -5.96
C ILE A 483 -5.41 -14.20 -6.41
N GLN A 484 -6.11 -13.59 -5.46
CA GLN A 484 -7.07 -12.54 -5.75
C GLN A 484 -6.33 -11.21 -5.80
N PHE A 485 -6.32 -10.56 -6.96
CA PHE A 485 -5.89 -9.18 -7.08
C PHE A 485 -7.05 -8.28 -6.63
N ALA A 486 -7.03 -7.86 -5.38
CA ALA A 486 -7.82 -6.71 -4.97
C ALA A 486 -7.07 -5.45 -5.42
N PRO A 487 -7.73 -4.46 -6.05
CA PRO A 487 -7.06 -3.25 -6.49
C PRO A 487 -6.53 -2.38 -5.34
N TYR A 488 -6.80 -2.73 -4.07
CA TYR A 488 -6.35 -1.94 -2.92
C TYR A 488 -6.04 -2.81 -1.69
N ALA A 489 -4.79 -2.77 -1.23
CA ALA A 489 -4.40 -3.19 0.10
C ALA A 489 -4.18 -1.96 1.00
N HIS A 490 -5.27 -1.27 1.38
CA HIS A 490 -5.23 -0.36 2.52
C HIS A 490 -5.75 -1.10 3.76
N LYS A 491 -5.14 -0.87 4.94
CA LYS A 491 -5.55 -1.45 6.24
C LYS A 491 -7.07 -1.37 6.43
N ILE A 492 -7.76 -2.51 6.28
CA ILE A 492 -9.15 -2.69 6.66
C ILE A 492 -9.21 -2.60 8.18
N LYS A 493 -10.04 -1.70 8.73
CA LYS A 493 -10.43 -1.78 10.15
C LYS A 493 -11.33 -3.01 10.33
N PRO A 494 -11.10 -3.89 11.30
CA PRO A 494 -12.03 -4.97 11.57
C PRO A 494 -13.40 -4.38 11.98
N LEU A 495 -14.46 -4.83 11.31
CA LEU A 495 -15.85 -4.63 11.73
C LEU A 495 -16.15 -5.55 12.92
N ASP A 496 -16.58 -4.98 14.04
CA ASP A 496 -16.79 -5.61 15.35
C ASP A 496 -18.01 -6.57 15.43
N LYS A 497 -18.40 -7.28 14.35
CA LYS A 497 -19.51 -8.24 14.40
C LYS A 497 -19.15 -9.56 13.72
N LYS A 498 -18.98 -10.60 14.55
CA LYS A 498 -18.83 -12.00 14.12
C LYS A 498 -20.17 -12.53 13.61
N PHE A 499 -20.22 -12.98 12.35
CA PHE A 499 -21.34 -13.75 11.82
C PHE A 499 -20.89 -15.20 11.57
N ARG A 500 -21.80 -16.15 11.84
CA ARG A 500 -21.55 -17.59 11.76
C ARG A 500 -22.49 -18.16 10.71
N ILE A 501 -21.95 -18.71 9.61
CA ILE A 501 -22.74 -19.44 8.60
C ILE A 501 -22.41 -20.92 8.76
N ARG A 502 -23.45 -21.76 8.86
CA ARG A 502 -23.34 -23.22 8.96
C ARG A 502 -23.49 -23.83 7.57
N SER A 503 -22.51 -24.60 7.12
CA SER A 503 -22.65 -25.50 5.97
C SER A 503 -23.07 -26.89 6.48
N GLN A 504 -24.09 -27.50 5.87
CA GLN A 504 -24.44 -28.90 6.09
C GLN A 504 -23.64 -29.78 5.11
N SER A 505 -22.47 -30.27 5.54
CA SER A 505 -21.80 -31.42 4.92
C SER A 505 -20.82 -32.03 5.92
N GLU A 506 -20.93 -33.33 6.17
CA GLU A 506 -20.08 -34.08 7.10
C GLU A 506 -18.62 -34.10 6.64
N GLY A 507 -17.78 -33.31 7.32
CA GLY A 507 -16.35 -33.17 7.14
C GLY A 507 -15.79 -32.20 8.19
N PRO A 508 -14.49 -32.23 8.50
CA PRO A 508 -13.94 -31.46 9.62
C PRO A 508 -14.17 -29.96 9.44
N ASP A 509 -14.66 -29.30 10.50
CA ASP A 509 -15.06 -27.89 10.53
C ASP A 509 -13.98 -26.97 9.93
N ILE A 510 -14.29 -26.36 8.79
CA ILE A 510 -13.47 -25.30 8.20
C ILE A 510 -13.94 -23.97 8.78
N ILE A 511 -13.12 -23.38 9.65
CA ILE A 511 -13.33 -22.02 10.16
C ILE A 511 -12.93 -21.04 9.07
N PHE A 512 -13.91 -20.35 8.49
CA PHE A 512 -13.68 -19.21 7.61
C PHE A 512 -13.44 -17.95 8.45
N GLU A 513 -12.20 -17.46 8.49
CA GLU A 513 -11.90 -16.06 8.77
C GLU A 513 -11.59 -15.37 7.44
N GLY A 514 -12.61 -14.71 6.87
CA GLY A 514 -12.48 -13.95 5.64
C GLY A 514 -13.13 -12.59 5.80
N TYR A 515 -12.43 -11.55 5.36
CA TYR A 515 -13.01 -10.22 5.18
C TYR A 515 -13.72 -10.20 3.82
N LEU A 516 -15.04 -10.00 3.84
CA LEU A 516 -15.80 -9.62 2.66
C LEU A 516 -15.44 -8.16 2.32
N ALA A 517 -15.09 -7.93 1.05
CA ALA A 517 -14.86 -6.60 0.49
C ALA A 517 -16.16 -5.80 0.39
#